data_AF-A0A7S7FQD7-F1
#
_entry.id   AF-A0A7S7FQD7-F1
#
_cell.length_a   1.000
_cell.length_b   1.000
_cell.length_c   1.000
_cell.angle_alpha   90.00
_cell.angle_beta   90.00
_cell.angle_gamma   90.00
#
_symmetry.space_group_name_H-M   'P 1'
#
loop_
_entity.id
_entity.type
_entity.pdbx_description
1 polymer ?
#
loop_
_entity_poly.entity_id
_entity_poly.type
_entity_poly.pdbx_seq_one_letter_code
_entity_poly.pdbx_strand_id
1 'polypeptide(L)' 'MLINQTDFIATQLQQIVYPNITAITETGASITIQTNQKQRDDPAFWQSISAILKAHLWVPVSKKYHELTDHDWLASPA' A
#
# COMPACT_ATOMS: atom_id res chain seq x y z
N MET A 1 2.34 -16.12 16.53
CA MET A 1 3.00 -14.81 16.65
C MET A 1 1.94 -13.73 16.63
N LEU A 2 1.90 -12.87 17.66
CA LEU A 2 1.03 -11.68 17.66
C LEU A 2 1.64 -10.64 16.72
N ILE A 3 1.11 -10.53 15.51
CA ILE A 3 1.32 -9.36 14.66
C ILE A 3 0.71 -8.16 15.41
N ASN A 4 1.57 -7.31 15.98
CA ASN A 4 1.16 -6.09 16.66
C ASN A 4 0.32 -5.24 15.70
N GLN A 5 -0.99 -5.17 15.96
CA GLN A 5 -2.01 -4.57 15.11
C GLN A 5 -1.94 -3.03 15.02
N THR A 6 -0.87 -2.42 15.54
CA THR A 6 -0.76 -0.97 15.71
C THR A 6 -0.08 -0.26 14.55
N ASP A 7 0.64 -0.98 13.68
CA ASP A 7 1.52 -0.40 12.65
C ASP A 7 0.91 -0.33 11.24
N PHE A 8 -0.29 -0.86 11.03
CA PHE A 8 -0.96 -0.88 9.72
C PHE A 8 -2.33 -0.22 9.78
N ILE A 9 -2.70 0.47 8.71
CA ILE A 9 -4.04 1.03 8.49
C ILE A 9 -4.62 0.48 7.21
N ALA A 10 -5.90 0.09 7.24
CA ALA A 10 -6.62 -0.24 6.03
C ALA A 10 -6.88 1.04 5.24
N THR A 11 -6.52 1.02 3.95
CA THR A 11 -6.67 2.17 3.07
C THR A 11 -7.11 1.73 1.68
N GLN A 12 -7.86 2.59 1.00
CA GLN A 12 -8.29 2.36 -0.36
C GLN A 12 -7.52 3.28 -1.30
N LEU A 13 -6.86 2.72 -2.31
CA LEU A 13 -6.14 3.51 -3.31
C LEU A 13 -7.14 4.29 -4.17
N GLN A 14 -6.88 5.58 -4.37
CA GLN A 14 -7.76 6.47 -5.13
C GLN A 14 -7.20 6.81 -6.50
N GLN A 15 -5.91 7.17 -6.56
CA GLN A 15 -5.23 7.58 -7.80
C GLN A 15 -3.72 7.40 -7.66
N ILE A 16 -3.09 7.15 -8.81
CA ILE A 16 -1.63 7.19 -8.95
C ILE A 16 -1.27 8.59 -9.44
N VAL A 17 -0.48 9.31 -8.66
CA VAL A 17 0.11 10.62 -8.99
C VAL A 17 1.63 10.45 -8.96
N TYR A 18 2.18 9.87 -10.02
CA TYR A 18 3.57 9.40 -10.05
C TYR A 18 4.57 10.48 -9.54
N PRO A 19 5.50 10.13 -8.65
CA PRO A 19 5.80 8.78 -8.14
C PRO A 19 4.97 8.36 -6.92
N ASN A 20 3.93 9.11 -6.56
CA ASN A 20 3.14 8.90 -5.35
C ASN A 20 1.79 8.24 -5.65
N ILE A 21 1.16 7.73 -4.61
CA ILE A 21 -0.19 7.17 -4.67
C ILE A 21 -1.01 7.85 -3.58
N THR A 22 -2.20 8.34 -3.91
CA THR A 22 -3.12 8.87 -2.88
C THR A 22 -4.10 7.78 -2.48
N ALA A 23 -4.36 7.66 -1.19
CA ALA A 23 -5.31 6.70 -0.65
C ALA A 23 -6.19 7.37 0.40
N ILE A 24 -7.31 6.74 0.74
CA ILE A 24 -8.18 7.14 1.85
C ILE A 24 -8.18 6.05 2.92
N THR A 25 -8.23 6.45 4.19
CA THR A 25 -8.42 5.53 5.32
C THR A 25 -9.90 5.18 5.49
N GLU A 26 -10.19 4.20 6.36
CA GLU A 26 -11.57 3.86 6.75
C GLU A 26 -12.32 5.04 7.38
N THR A 27 -11.59 5.98 8.00
CA THR A 27 -12.15 7.21 8.57
C THR A 27 -12.36 8.32 7.54
N GLY A 28 -12.04 8.07 6.26
CA GLY A 28 -12.15 9.04 5.17
C GLY A 28 -10.98 10.03 5.10
N ALA A 29 -9.92 9.85 5.90
CA ALA A 29 -8.75 10.71 5.84
C ALA A 29 -7.92 10.40 4.60
N SER A 30 -7.54 11.43 3.84
CA SER A 30 -6.64 11.27 2.70
C SER A 30 -5.19 11.16 3.18
N ILE A 31 -4.47 10.18 2.64
CA ILE A 31 -3.05 9.97 2.88
C ILE A 31 -2.29 9.87 1.55
N THR A 32 -0.98 10.16 1.59
CA THR A 32 -0.09 10.01 0.44
C THR A 32 0.94 8.94 0.74
N ILE A 33 0.99 7.94 -0.13
CA ILE A 33 1.93 6.82 -0.14
C ILE A 33 3.09 7.22 -1.04
N GLN A 34 4.28 7.33 -0.44
CA GLN A 34 5.52 7.66 -1.15
C GLN A 34 6.17 6.36 -1.64
N THR A 35 6.71 6.36 -2.85
CA THR A 35 7.48 5.22 -3.36
C THR A 35 8.97 5.49 -3.28
N ASN A 36 9.75 4.45 -3.01
CA ASN A 36 11.21 4.49 -3.11
C ASN A 36 11.70 4.21 -4.54
N GLN A 37 13.00 4.41 -4.80
CA GLN A 37 13.56 4.28 -6.15
C GLN A 37 13.36 2.89 -6.76
N LYS A 38 13.50 1.82 -5.96
CA LYS A 38 13.29 0.44 -6.42
C LYS A 38 11.87 0.22 -6.93
N GLN A 39 10.87 0.71 -6.19
CA GLN A 39 9.46 0.61 -6.59
C GLN A 39 9.13 1.46 -7.82
N ARG A 40 9.74 2.64 -7.94
CA ARG A 40 9.57 3.50 -9.12
C ARG A 40 10.04 2.83 -10.40
N ASP A 41 11.16 2.11 -10.32
CA ASP A 41 11.79 1.42 -11.44
C ASP A 41 11.22 0.02 -11.69
N ASP A 42 10.25 -0.44 -10.89
CA ASP A 42 9.63 -1.77 -10.98
C ASP A 42 8.28 -1.74 -11.73
N PRO A 43 8.21 -2.23 -12.98
CA PRO A 43 6.95 -2.25 -13.72
C PRO A 43 5.91 -3.19 -13.12
N ALA A 44 6.32 -4.29 -12.49
CA ALA A 44 5.39 -5.26 -11.89
C ALA A 44 4.70 -4.64 -10.66
N PHE A 45 5.44 -3.85 -9.87
CA PHE A 45 4.87 -3.05 -8.80
C PHE A 45 3.72 -2.16 -9.29
N TRP A 46 3.94 -1.38 -10.36
CA TRP A 46 2.91 -0.48 -10.90
C TRP A 46 1.73 -1.22 -11.53
N GLN A 47 1.95 -2.39 -12.12
CA GLN A 47 0.87 -3.26 -12.58
C GLN A 47 -0.02 -3.72 -11.42
N SER A 48 0.58 -4.16 -10.31
CA SER A 48 -0.15 -4.55 -9.10
C SER A 48 -0.93 -3.38 -8.50
N ILE A 49 -0.32 -2.20 -8.34
CA ILE A 49 -1.01 -0.99 -7.88
C ILE A 49 -2.20 -0.64 -8.77
N SER A 50 -2.00 -0.69 -10.10
CA SER A 50 -3.06 -0.39 -11.06
C SER A 50 -4.22 -1.39 -10.98
N ALA A 51 -3.93 -2.67 -10.76
CA ALA A 51 -4.95 -3.70 -10.60
C ALA A 51 -5.75 -3.50 -9.31
N ILE A 52 -5.07 -3.24 -8.19
CA ILE A 52 -5.70 -2.94 -6.88
C ILE A 52 -6.63 -1.72 -7.00
N LEU A 53 -6.14 -0.66 -7.64
CA LEU A 53 -6.88 0.58 -7.82
C LEU A 53 -8.14 0.36 -8.68
N LYS A 54 -8.02 -0.36 -9.81
CA LYS A 54 -9.17 -0.71 -10.66
C LYS A 54 -10.20 -1.57 -9.94
N ALA A 55 -9.75 -2.45 -9.05
CA ALA A 55 -10.61 -3.31 -8.26
C ALA A 55 -11.19 -2.61 -7.01
N HIS A 56 -10.80 -1.35 -6.74
CA HIS A 56 -11.23 -0.57 -5.57
C HIS A 56 -10.99 -1.30 -4.24
N LEU A 57 -9.92 -2.12 -4.16
CA LEU A 57 -9.64 -2.93 -2.99
C LEU A 57 -9.07 -2.11 -1.83
N TRP A 58 -9.43 -2.53 -0.63
CA TRP A 58 -8.81 -2.06 0.60
C TRP A 58 -7.51 -2.84 0.85
N VAL A 59 -6.42 -2.12 1.07
CA VAL A 59 -5.09 -2.68 1.32
C VAL A 59 -4.51 -2.13 2.63
N PRO A 60 -3.85 -2.98 3.44
CA PRO A 60 -3.14 -2.52 4.62
C PRO A 60 -1.87 -1.76 4.21
N VAL A 61 -1.70 -0.55 4.72
CA VAL A 61 -0.50 0.28 4.51
C VAL A 61 0.17 0.53 5.85
N SER A 62 1.50 0.43 5.90
CA SER A 62 2.25 0.68 7.13
C SER A 62 2.22 2.17 7.49
N LYS A 63 1.84 2.48 8.73
CA LYS A 63 1.81 3.87 9.26
C LYS A 63 3.21 4.51 9.28
N LYS A 64 4.25 3.69 9.40
CA LYS A 64 5.63 4.15 9.66
C LYS A 64 6.39 4.57 8.40
N TYR A 65 6.07 3.97 7.25
CA TYR A 65 6.78 4.23 5.99
C TYR A 65 5.85 4.63 4.85
N HIS A 66 4.52 4.48 4.98
CA HIS A 66 3.59 4.58 3.86
C HIS A 66 4.06 3.78 2.64
N GLU A 67 4.71 2.63 2.87
CA GLU A 67 5.20 1.73 1.83
C GLU A 67 4.40 0.42 1.89
N LEU A 68 4.20 -0.19 0.71
CA LEU A 68 3.81 -1.59 0.61
C LEU A 68 4.99 -2.44 1.11
N THR A 69 4.73 -3.37 2.02
CA THR A 69 5.76 -4.15 2.70
C THR A 69 6.64 -4.94 1.75
N ASP A 70 7.96 -5.00 2.01
CA ASP A 70 8.93 -5.83 1.28
C ASP A 70 8.58 -7.33 1.25
N HIS A 71 7.73 -7.78 2.17
CA HIS A 71 7.19 -9.13 2.17
C HIS A 71 5.90 -9.14 1.37
N ASP A 72 6.07 -9.41 0.08
CA ASP A 72 5.02 -9.63 -0.91
C ASP A 72 4.02 -10.68 -0.42
N TRP A 73 2.80 -10.24 -0.10
CA TRP A 73 1.51 -10.94 0.17
C TRP A 73 1.45 -12.29 0.92
N LEU A 74 2.58 -12.85 1.34
CA LEU A 74 2.67 -14.15 1.97
C LEU A 74 3.04 -13.93 3.43
N ALA A 75 2.03 -14.05 4.29
CA ALA A 75 2.30 -14.36 5.69
C ALA A 75 3.10 -15.67 5.70
N SER A 76 4.32 -15.65 6.23
CA SER A 76 5.09 -16.88 6.45
C SER A 76 4.21 -17.89 7.18
N PRO A 77 4.10 -19.14 6.68
CA PRO A 77 3.38 -20.17 7.41
C PRO A 77 4.07 -20.39 8.74
N ALA A 78 3.24 -20.55 9.79
CA ALA A 78 3.66 -20.76 11.17
C ALA A 78 4.46 -22.05 11.37
#